data_AF-A0A3C0VUE1-F1
#
_entry.id   AF-A0A3C0VUE1-F1
#
_cell.length_a   1.000
_cell.length_b   1.000
_cell.length_c   1.000
_cell.angle_alpha   90.00
_cell.angle_beta   90.00
_cell.angle_gamma   90.00
#
_symmetry.space_group_name_H-M   'P 1'
#
loop_
_entity.id
_entity.type
_entity.pdbx_description
1 polymer ?
#
loop_
_entity_poly.entity_id
_entity_poly.type
_entity_poly.pdbx_seq_one_letter_code
_entity_poly.pdbx_strand_id
1 'polypeptide(L)'
;MAEKSGMNYLFKDGRAYSIEDIQKDVRKAFAQDYVECRKKKHVTQRQLAVKTGIPQPNITRFESVGSNPSLELMVKMAAALGMKLKLVLEEDKSLKD
;
A
#
# COMPACT_ATOMS: atom_id res chain seq x y z
N MET A 1 -24.15 25.61 9.11
CA MET A 1 -22.91 26.42 9.10
C MET A 1 -21.77 25.55 9.60
N ALA A 2 -20.61 25.71 8.98
CA ALA A 2 -19.47 24.78 8.98
C ALA A 2 -18.85 24.53 10.36
N GLU A 3 -18.47 23.28 10.62
CA GLU A 3 -17.11 22.86 11.04
C GLU A 3 -17.10 21.34 11.29
N LYS A 4 -16.76 20.57 10.25
CA LYS A 4 -16.09 19.27 10.41
C LYS A 4 -14.75 19.36 9.70
N SER A 5 -13.94 20.32 10.13
CA SER A 5 -12.52 20.36 9.82
C SER A 5 -11.87 19.17 10.55
N GLY A 6 -11.45 18.14 9.81
CA GLY A 6 -10.55 17.11 10.35
C GLY A 6 -10.78 15.66 9.93
N MET A 7 -11.95 15.28 9.40
CA MET A 7 -12.16 13.88 8.99
C MET A 7 -12.47 13.77 7.50
N ASN A 8 -11.57 13.07 6.80
CA ASN A 8 -11.55 12.91 5.35
C ASN A 8 -12.60 11.84 4.97
N TYR A 9 -13.85 12.25 4.81
CA TYR A 9 -14.96 11.37 4.44
C TYR A 9 -15.38 11.58 2.97
N LEU A 10 -15.63 10.49 2.27
CA LEU A 10 -16.31 10.46 0.97
C LEU A 10 -17.81 10.23 1.20
N PHE A 11 -18.68 10.99 0.56
CA PHE A 11 -20.12 10.76 0.60
C PHE A 11 -20.59 10.18 -0.74
N LYS A 12 -21.29 9.05 -0.68
CA LYS A 12 -21.85 8.39 -1.86
C LYS A 12 -23.14 7.65 -1.47
N ASP A 13 -24.19 7.78 -2.26
CA ASP A 13 -25.47 7.07 -2.09
C ASP A 13 -26.07 7.20 -0.67
N GLY A 14 -25.95 8.39 -0.07
CA GLY A 14 -26.45 8.67 1.29
C GLY A 14 -25.62 8.06 2.43
N ARG A 15 -24.51 7.36 2.12
CA ARG A 15 -23.58 6.81 3.10
C ARG A 15 -22.26 7.59 3.12
N ALA A 16 -21.66 7.69 4.31
CA ALA A 16 -20.35 8.29 4.51
C ALA A 16 -19.30 7.19 4.64
N TYR A 17 -18.22 7.31 3.88
CA TYR A 17 -17.10 6.38 3.86
C TYR A 17 -15.84 7.09 4.35
N SER A 18 -15.16 6.51 5.33
CA SER A 18 -13.89 7.01 5.82
C SER A 18 -12.80 6.74 4.78
N ILE A 19 -12.16 7.80 4.26
CA ILE A 19 -11.01 7.64 3.35
C ILE A 19 -9.87 6.88 4.04
N GLU A 20 -9.71 7.06 5.35
CA GLU A 20 -8.67 6.38 6.11
C GLU A 20 -8.87 4.85 6.12
N ASP A 21 -10.11 4.39 6.28
CA ASP A 21 -10.44 2.97 6.26
C ASP A 21 -10.23 2.37 4.85
N ILE A 22 -10.69 3.06 3.81
CA ILE A 22 -10.44 2.66 2.41
C ILE A 22 -8.92 2.55 2.17
N GLN A 23 -8.15 3.55 2.59
CA GLN A 23 -6.69 3.54 2.42
C GLN A 23 -6.01 2.44 3.24
N LYS A 24 -6.57 2.04 4.39
CA LYS A 24 -5.99 1.00 5.25
C LYS A 24 -6.04 -0.36 4.56
N ASP A 25 -7.17 -0.69 3.94
CA ASP A 25 -7.33 -1.96 3.23
C ASP A 25 -6.44 -2.03 1.99
N VAL A 26 -6.38 -0.95 1.20
CA VAL A 26 -5.47 -0.85 0.04
C VAL A 26 -4.02 -1.02 0.48
N ARG A 27 -3.58 -0.32 1.54
CA ARG A 27 -2.20 -0.41 2.06
C ARG A 27 -1.86 -1.82 2.55
N LYS A 28 -2.81 -2.50 3.20
CA LYS A 28 -2.63 -3.86 3.69
C LYS A 28 -2.46 -4.85 2.53
N ALA A 29 -3.37 -4.83 1.56
CA ALA A 29 -3.30 -5.70 0.38
C ALA A 29 -1.97 -5.49 -0.37
N PHE A 30 -1.60 -4.22 -0.57
CA PHE A 30 -0.36 -3.85 -1.23
C PHE A 30 0.89 -4.37 -0.50
N ALA A 31 0.99 -4.17 0.83
CA ALA A 31 2.13 -4.68 1.59
C ALA A 31 2.22 -6.22 1.54
N GLN A 32 1.07 -6.90 1.59
CA GLN A 32 1.00 -8.36 1.49
C GLN A 32 1.51 -8.87 0.14
N ASP A 33 1.12 -8.25 -0.98
CA ASP A 33 1.59 -8.62 -2.31
C ASP A 33 3.12 -8.59 -2.43
N TYR A 34 3.76 -7.56 -1.86
CA TYR A 34 5.22 -7.46 -1.85
C TYR A 34 5.87 -8.52 -0.97
N VAL A 35 5.33 -8.78 0.22
CA VAL A 35 5.82 -9.84 1.12
C VAL A 35 5.73 -11.21 0.44
N GLU A 36 4.60 -11.51 -0.19
CA GLU A 36 4.40 -12.77 -0.90
C GLU A 36 5.33 -12.90 -2.09
N CYS A 37 5.42 -11.88 -2.94
CA CYS A 37 6.31 -11.87 -4.09
C CYS A 37 7.77 -12.07 -3.65
N ARG A 38 8.19 -11.37 -2.59
CA ARG A 38 9.54 -11.51 -2.02
C ARG A 38 9.80 -12.95 -1.54
N LYS A 39 8.86 -13.54 -0.80
CA LYS A 39 8.95 -14.93 -0.33
C LYS A 39 8.98 -15.94 -1.47
N LYS A 40 8.12 -15.79 -2.49
CA LYS A 40 8.09 -16.63 -3.71
C LYS A 40 9.41 -16.59 -4.49
N LYS A 41 10.13 -15.46 -4.43
CA LYS A 41 11.46 -15.28 -5.03
C LYS A 41 12.61 -15.65 -4.09
N HIS A 42 12.33 -16.19 -2.91
CA HIS A 42 13.32 -16.58 -1.90
C HIS A 42 14.27 -15.44 -1.50
N VAL A 43 13.78 -14.20 -1.46
CA VAL A 43 14.56 -13.03 -1.07
C VAL A 43 14.26 -12.70 0.40
N THR A 44 15.27 -12.52 1.25
CA THR A 44 15.09 -12.02 2.62
C THR A 44 14.96 -10.48 2.64
N GLN A 45 14.42 -9.89 3.70
CA GLN A 45 14.38 -8.43 3.85
C GLN A 45 15.80 -7.82 3.80
N ARG A 46 16.80 -8.50 4.37
CA ARG A 46 18.21 -8.09 4.32
C ARG A 46 18.77 -8.13 2.89
N GLN A 47 18.46 -9.18 2.12
CA GLN A 47 18.87 -9.25 0.72
C GLN A 47 18.18 -8.17 -0.12
N LEU A 48 16.90 -7.90 0.14
CA LEU A 48 16.18 -6.84 -0.54
C LEU A 48 16.75 -5.45 -0.20
N ALA A 49 17.19 -5.24 1.05
CA ALA A 49 17.88 -4.03 1.48
C ALA A 49 19.15 -3.80 0.65
N VAL A 50 19.97 -4.84 0.49
CA VAL A 50 21.18 -4.78 -0.35
C VAL A 50 20.84 -4.48 -1.80
N LYS A 51 19.82 -5.13 -2.38
CA LYS A 51 19.42 -4.92 -3.78
C LYS A 51 18.87 -3.52 -4.06
N THR A 52 18.20 -2.92 -3.08
CA THR A 52 17.51 -1.63 -3.24
C THR A 52 18.30 -0.43 -2.75
N GLY A 53 19.33 -0.66 -1.93
CA GLY A 53 20.00 0.41 -1.17
C GLY A 53 19.15 0.99 -0.04
N ILE A 54 18.02 0.36 0.31
CA ILE A 54 17.11 0.82 1.35
C ILE A 54 17.46 0.12 2.66
N PRO A 55 17.52 0.84 3.81
CA PRO A 55 17.74 0.20 5.10
C PRO A 55 16.70 -0.90 5.39
N GLN A 56 17.14 -2.04 5.92
CA GLN A 56 16.23 -3.15 6.28
C GLN A 56 15.05 -2.71 7.17
N PRO A 57 15.21 -1.83 8.18
CA PRO A 57 14.07 -1.33 8.96
C PRO A 57 13.00 -0.62 8.12
N ASN A 58 13.40 0.08 7.05
CA ASN A 58 12.46 0.72 6.13
C ASN A 58 11.72 -0.31 5.28
N ILE A 59 12.36 -1.42 4.92
CA ILE A 59 11.70 -2.56 4.26
C ILE A 59 10.73 -3.22 5.23
N THR A 60 11.11 -3.44 6.50
CA THR A 60 10.20 -3.97 7.51
C THR A 60 8.97 -3.08 7.65
N ARG A 61 9.16 -1.76 7.74
CA ARG A 61 8.06 -0.80 7.80
C ARG A 61 7.20 -0.82 6.52
N PHE A 62 7.83 -0.88 5.36
CA PHE A 62 7.13 -0.99 4.06
C PHE A 62 6.23 -2.23 4.03
N GLU A 63 6.73 -3.38 4.48
CA GLU A 63 6.02 -4.65 4.53
C GLU A 63 5.02 -4.77 5.70
N SER A 64 4.94 -3.74 6.56
CA SER A 64 4.02 -3.70 7.69
C SER A 64 2.73 -2.94 7.36
N VAL A 65 1.64 -3.32 8.01
CA VAL A 65 0.34 -2.63 7.88
C VAL A 65 0.47 -1.18 8.35
N GLY A 66 0.15 -0.23 7.47
CA GLY A 66 0.05 1.20 7.81
C GLY A 66 1.13 2.11 7.20
N SER A 67 2.11 1.59 6.45
CA SER A 67 3.01 2.47 5.70
C SER A 67 2.30 3.08 4.49
N ASN A 68 2.58 4.36 4.19
CA ASN A 68 2.20 5.02 2.93
C ASN A 68 3.48 5.27 2.13
N PRO A 69 4.03 4.24 1.46
CA PRO A 69 5.29 4.39 0.75
C PRO A 69 5.11 5.35 -0.44
N SER A 70 6.18 6.05 -0.83
CA SER A 70 6.16 6.83 -2.06
C SER A 70 6.11 5.91 -3.29
N LEU A 71 5.58 6.40 -4.41
CA LEU A 71 5.61 5.66 -5.67
C LEU A 71 7.03 5.23 -6.04
N GLU A 72 8.03 6.10 -5.82
CA GLU A 72 9.44 5.78 -6.04
C GLU A 72 9.88 4.54 -5.25
N LEU A 73 9.54 4.49 -3.96
CA LEU A 73 9.87 3.35 -3.10
C LEU A 73 9.18 2.07 -3.58
N MET A 74 7.89 2.15 -3.93
CA MET A 74 7.14 1.03 -4.49
C MET A 74 7.79 0.47 -5.76
N VAL A 75 8.18 1.35 -6.68
CA VAL A 75 8.82 0.99 -7.95
C VAL A 75 10.19 0.36 -7.71
N LYS A 76 11.02 0.94 -6.83
CA LYS A 76 12.34 0.36 -6.48
C LYS A 76 12.22 -1.04 -5.90
N MET A 77 11.27 -1.25 -4.98
CA MET A 77 11.02 -2.55 -4.36
C MET A 77 10.59 -3.59 -5.40
N ALA A 78 9.69 -3.21 -6.33
CA ALA A 78 9.24 -4.09 -7.41
C ALA A 78 10.40 -4.44 -8.35
N ALA A 79 11.18 -3.44 -8.79
CA ALA A 79 12.32 -3.64 -9.67
C ALA A 79 13.39 -4.56 -9.05
N ALA A 80 13.69 -4.40 -7.76
CA ALA A 80 14.64 -5.26 -7.04
C ALA A 80 14.16 -6.71 -6.87
N LEU A 81 12.85 -6.93 -6.97
CA LEU A 81 12.23 -8.26 -7.07
C LEU A 81 12.11 -8.74 -8.52
N GLY A 82 12.58 -7.99 -9.53
CA GLY A 82 12.41 -8.34 -10.94
C GLY A 82 10.93 -8.32 -11.36
N MET A 83 10.18 -7.35 -10.85
CA MET A 83 8.76 -7.12 -11.11
C MET A 83 8.56 -5.70 -11.62
N LYS A 84 7.39 -5.46 -12.23
CA LYS A 84 6.92 -4.11 -12.57
C LYS A 84 5.69 -3.79 -11.73
N LEU A 85 5.65 -2.59 -11.14
CA LEU A 85 4.45 -2.09 -10.50
C LEU A 85 3.40 -1.72 -11.56
N LYS A 86 2.19 -2.24 -11.43
CA LYS A 86 1.02 -1.87 -12.24
C LYS A 86 -0.10 -1.44 -11.30
N LEU A 87 -0.64 -0.24 -11.51
CA LEU A 87 -1.82 0.26 -10.81
C LEU A 87 -3.02 0.17 -11.76
N VAL A 88 -4.13 -0.38 -11.27
CA VAL A 88 -5.38 -0.53 -12.02
C VAL A 88 -6.50 -0.04 -11.11
N LEU A 89 -7.44 0.70 -11.68
CA LEU A 89 -8.68 1.05 -10.99
C LEU A 89 -9.71 -0.05 -11.25
N GLU A 90 -10.32 -0.54 -10.19
CA GLU A 90 -11.38 -1.53 -10.25
C GLU A 90 -12.64 -0.99 -9.57
N GLU A 91 -13.80 -1.51 -9.96
CA GLU A 91 -15.05 -1.14 -9.31
C GLU A 91 -15.06 -1.62 -7.86
N ASP A 92 -15.12 -0.69 -6.92
CA ASP A 92 -15.30 -1.03 -5.52
C ASP A 92 -16.76 -1.39 -5.24
N LYS A 93 -17.01 -2.70 -5.16
CA LYS A 93 -18.34 -3.25 -4.87
C LYS A 93 -18.79 -3.00 -3.43
N SER A 94 -17.89 -2.62 -2.51
CA SER A 94 -18.25 -2.25 -1.13
C SER A 94 -18.84 -0.84 -1.04
N LEU A 95 -18.67 -0.03 -2.09
CA LEU A 95 -19.22 1.32 -2.24
C LEU A 95 -20.50 1.34 -3.10
N LYS A 96 -21.24 0.22 -3.19
CA LYS A 96 -22.54 0.12 -3.89
C LYS A 96 -23.68 -0.09 -2.88
N ASP A 97 -24.91 0.14 -3.34
CA ASP A 97 -26.17 0.08 -2.57
C ASP A 97 -26.29 -1.12 -1.61
#